data_AF-A0A8A1M679-F1
#
_entry.id   AF-A0A8A1M679-F1
#
_cell.length_a   1.000
_cell.length_b   1.000
_cell.length_c   1.000
_cell.angle_alpha   90.00
_cell.angle_beta   90.00
_cell.angle_gamma   90.00
#
_symmetry.space_group_name_H-M   'P 1'
#
loop_
_entity.id
_entity.type
_entity.pdbx_description
1 polymer ?
#
loop_
_entity_poly.entity_id
_entity_poly.type
_entity_poly.pdbx_seq_one_letter_code
_entity_poly.pdbx_strand_id
1 'polypeptide(L)'
;MTEEATEESLSNVSQRNRWKELAVPPGFFKDCKKHAINYILSENYERKLYCSECESISFQNEKGESIWSTAGDGQMDALPAKVGVYIVRGKSKTG
;
A
#
# COMPACT_ATOMS: atom_id res chain seq x y z
N MET A 1 -25.21 23.10 11.58
CA MET A 1 -24.97 21.72 12.07
C MET A 1 -24.95 20.85 10.83
N THR A 2 -23.76 20.71 10.26
CA THR A 2 -23.47 19.87 9.10
C THR A 2 -22.05 19.41 9.31
N GLU A 3 -21.87 18.10 9.23
CA GLU A 3 -20.77 17.31 9.73
C GLU A 3 -19.39 17.85 9.32
N GLU A 4 -18.61 18.24 10.32
CA GLU A 4 -17.16 18.19 10.23
C GLU A 4 -16.79 16.71 10.15
N ALA A 5 -16.70 16.18 8.94
CA ALA A 5 -16.02 14.93 8.69
C ALA A 5 -14.57 15.14 9.15
N THR A 6 -14.28 14.67 10.36
CA THR A 6 -12.96 14.75 10.96
C THR A 6 -11.96 14.18 9.99
N GLU A 7 -11.16 15.09 9.45
CA GLU A 7 -9.94 14.88 8.70
C GLU A 7 -8.97 14.15 9.64
N GLU A 8 -9.23 12.86 9.88
CA GLU A 8 -8.28 11.93 10.46
C GLU A 8 -7.13 11.85 9.45
N SER A 9 -6.25 12.82 9.60
CA SER A 9 -4.94 12.90 9.02
C SER A 9 -4.34 11.51 9.17
N LEU A 10 -4.21 10.79 8.06
CA LEU A 10 -3.61 9.46 8.02
C LEU A 10 -2.17 9.60 8.49
N SER A 11 -2.00 9.57 9.81
CA SER A 11 -0.71 9.79 10.42
C SER A 11 0.20 8.65 9.96
N ASN A 12 1.48 8.97 9.76
CA ASN A 12 2.50 7.98 9.41
C ASN A 12 2.44 6.74 10.34
N VAL A 13 2.17 6.98 11.62
CA VAL A 13 2.01 5.95 12.66
C VAL A 13 0.83 5.03 12.38
N SER A 14 -0.33 5.58 11.99
CA SER A 14 -1.53 4.78 11.68
C SER A 14 -1.32 3.85 10.49
N GLN A 15 -0.57 4.27 9.47
CA GLN A 15 -0.29 3.42 8.32
C GLN A 15 0.74 2.32 8.63
N ARG A 16 1.81 2.64 9.36
CA ARG A 16 2.82 1.63 9.76
C ARG A 16 2.19 0.49 10.56
N ASN A 17 1.26 0.80 11.45
CA ASN A 17 0.58 -0.22 12.27
C ASN A 17 -0.35 -1.15 11.46
N ARG A 18 -0.75 -0.76 10.25
CA ARG A 18 -1.59 -1.56 9.37
C ARG A 18 -0.79 -2.51 8.48
N TRP A 19 0.52 -2.30 8.33
CA TRP A 19 1.41 -3.19 7.59
C TRP A 19 1.69 -4.46 8.40
N LYS A 20 1.50 -5.61 7.76
CA LYS A 20 1.63 -6.92 8.39
C LYS A 20 2.47 -7.85 7.53
N GLU A 21 2.97 -8.91 8.16
CA GLU A 21 3.57 -10.03 7.44
C GLU A 21 2.57 -10.61 6.43
N LEU A 22 3.11 -11.10 5.31
CA LEU A 22 2.35 -11.63 4.20
C LEU A 22 1.69 -12.96 4.60
N ALA A 23 0.37 -12.97 4.75
CA ALA A 23 -0.40 -14.14 5.23
C ALA A 23 -1.02 -14.97 4.09
N VAL A 24 -0.61 -14.72 2.84
CA VAL A 24 -1.10 -15.44 1.66
C VAL A 24 -0.13 -16.56 1.25
N PRO A 25 -0.62 -17.66 0.66
CA PRO A 25 0.24 -18.78 0.27
C PRO A 25 1.22 -18.39 -0.86
N PRO A 26 2.36 -19.09 -1.02
CA PRO A 26 3.36 -18.78 -2.06
C PRO A 26 2.79 -18.74 -3.49
N GLY A 27 1.78 -19.58 -3.77
CA GLY A 27 1.10 -19.63 -5.08
C GLY A 27 0.22 -18.40 -5.37
N PHE A 28 -0.03 -17.51 -4.41
CA PHE A 28 -0.88 -16.33 -4.59
C PHE A 28 -0.35 -15.39 -5.68
N PHE A 29 0.97 -15.31 -5.85
CA PHE A 29 1.64 -14.46 -6.85
C PHE A 29 2.08 -15.22 -8.11
N LYS A 30 1.60 -16.46 -8.34
CA LYS A 30 2.08 -17.30 -9.45
C LYS A 30 1.92 -16.65 -10.83
N ASP A 31 0.84 -15.89 -11.01
CA ASP A 31 0.52 -15.20 -12.27
C ASP A 31 0.97 -13.73 -12.28
N CYS A 32 1.64 -13.28 -11.21
CA CYS A 32 2.14 -11.92 -11.10
C CYS A 32 3.50 -11.78 -11.76
N LYS A 33 3.62 -10.82 -12.68
CA LYS A 33 4.91 -10.38 -13.18
C LYS A 33 5.63 -9.58 -12.10
N LYS A 34 6.95 -9.79 -12.00
CA LYS A 34 7.82 -8.94 -11.20
C LYS A 34 8.12 -7.68 -12.02
N HIS A 35 7.78 -6.52 -11.49
CA HIS A 35 7.98 -5.24 -12.16
C HIS A 35 9.22 -4.54 -11.60
N ALA A 36 10.02 -3.92 -12.48
CA ALA A 36 11.14 -3.09 -12.05
C ALA A 36 10.67 -1.85 -11.29
N ILE A 37 9.59 -1.23 -11.78
CA ILE A 37 8.86 -0.15 -11.12
C ILE A 37 7.38 -0.43 -11.34
N ASN A 38 6.57 -0.31 -10.29
CA ASN A 38 5.11 -0.34 -10.37
C ASN A 38 4.53 0.80 -9.53
N TYR A 39 3.47 1.44 -10.03
CA TYR A 39 2.75 2.46 -9.29
C TYR A 39 1.28 2.08 -9.17
N ILE A 40 0.81 1.95 -7.93
CA ILE A 40 -0.58 1.70 -7.60
C ILE A 40 -1.21 3.05 -7.28
N LEU A 41 -2.10 3.51 -8.17
CA LEU A 41 -2.80 4.79 -8.03
C LEU A 41 -3.60 4.86 -6.74
N SER A 42 -3.71 6.05 -6.14
CA SER A 42 -4.64 6.27 -5.04
C SER A 42 -6.09 6.12 -5.52
N GLU A 43 -6.96 5.63 -4.64
CA GLU A 43 -8.40 5.47 -4.89
C GLU A 43 -9.19 6.15 -3.75
N ASN A 44 -10.46 6.43 -3.95
CA ASN A 44 -11.31 7.08 -2.95
C ASN A 44 -11.94 6.11 -1.92
N TYR A 45 -11.49 4.85 -1.88
CA TYR A 45 -11.94 3.82 -0.94
C TYR A 45 -10.74 3.03 -0.38
N GLU A 46 -10.94 2.38 0.77
CA GLU A 46 -9.92 1.48 1.34
C GLU A 46 -9.85 0.17 0.56
N ARG A 47 -8.64 -0.36 0.35
CA ARG A 47 -8.41 -1.57 -0.45
C ARG A 47 -7.33 -2.46 0.14
N LYS A 48 -7.23 -3.69 -0.34
CA LYS A 48 -6.14 -4.58 0.05
C LYS A 48 -4.91 -4.34 -0.80
N LEU A 49 -3.75 -4.47 -0.17
CA LEU A 49 -2.45 -4.45 -0.81
C LEU A 49 -1.65 -5.68 -0.37
N TYR A 50 -1.10 -6.39 -1.34
CA TYR A 50 -0.17 -7.50 -1.12
C TYR A 50 1.10 -7.23 -1.91
N CYS A 51 2.25 -7.35 -1.26
CA CYS A 51 3.57 -7.15 -1.85
C CYS A 51 4.47 -8.35 -1.57
N SER A 52 5.27 -8.75 -2.55
CA SER A 52 6.23 -9.84 -2.43
C SER A 52 7.50 -9.53 -3.21
N GLU A 53 8.64 -9.84 -2.59
CA GLU A 53 10.00 -9.62 -3.06
C GLU A 53 10.27 -8.17 -3.48
N CYS A 54 9.69 -7.20 -2.76
CA CYS A 54 9.83 -5.78 -3.06
C CYS A 54 11.13 -5.20 -2.49
N GLU A 55 11.94 -4.56 -3.33
CA GLU A 55 13.12 -3.84 -2.86
C GLU A 55 12.75 -2.59 -2.06
N SER A 56 11.73 -1.86 -2.51
CA SER A 56 11.19 -0.71 -1.79
C SER A 56 9.70 -0.52 -2.09
N ILE A 57 8.96 -0.09 -1.07
CA ILE A 57 7.53 0.22 -1.11
C ILE A 57 7.38 1.59 -0.44
N SER A 58 7.02 2.61 -1.20
CA SER A 58 6.75 3.97 -0.72
C SER A 58 5.25 4.26 -0.78
N PHE A 59 4.66 4.57 0.36
CA PHE A 59 3.28 5.01 0.47
C PHE A 59 3.23 6.51 0.31
N GLN A 60 2.39 6.99 -0.60
CA GLN A 60 2.35 8.38 -1.02
C GLN A 60 0.95 8.98 -0.84
N ASN A 61 0.89 10.29 -0.58
CA ASN A 61 -0.39 11.00 -0.56
C ASN A 61 -0.89 11.31 -1.98
N GLU A 62 -2.02 12.00 -2.11
CA GLU A 62 -2.63 12.38 -3.40
C GLU A 62 -1.72 13.26 -4.28
N LYS A 63 -0.71 13.91 -3.69
CA LYS A 63 0.27 14.75 -4.39
C LYS A 63 1.52 13.96 -4.83
N GLY A 64 1.60 12.66 -4.52
CA GLY A 64 2.78 11.83 -4.78
C GLY A 64 3.90 12.01 -3.75
N GLU A 65 3.65 12.74 -2.65
CA GLU A 65 4.65 12.94 -1.61
C GLU A 65 4.71 11.70 -0.71
N SER A 66 5.93 11.22 -0.43
CA SER A 66 6.13 10.03 0.40
C SER A 66 5.70 10.29 1.85
N ILE A 67 4.72 9.53 2.31
CA ILE A 67 4.28 9.48 3.71
C ILE A 67 5.29 8.63 4.50
N TRP A 68 5.56 7.40 4.04
CA TRP A 68 6.53 6.49 4.63
C TRP A 68 6.90 5.37 3.66
N SER A 69 7.91 4.56 4.01
CA SER A 69 8.36 3.44 3.19
C SER A 69 8.74 2.21 4.01
N THR A 70 8.70 1.06 3.34
CA THR A 70 9.13 -0.25 3.83
C THR A 70 9.75 -1.07 2.69
N ALA A 71 10.21 -2.28 2.98
CA ALA A 71 10.77 -3.21 2.01
C ALA A 71 10.38 -4.66 2.33
N GLY A 72 10.59 -5.54 1.37
CA GLY A 72 10.32 -6.97 1.48
C GLY A 72 8.86 -7.34 1.30
N ASP A 73 8.48 -8.43 1.96
CA ASP A 73 7.16 -9.02 1.87
C ASP A 73 6.22 -8.40 2.90
N GLY A 74 4.96 -8.24 2.51
CA GLY A 74 3.93 -7.87 3.46
C GLY A 74 2.62 -7.51 2.82
N GLN A 75 1.64 -7.25 3.67
CA GLN A 75 0.30 -6.89 3.25
C GLN A 75 -0.31 -5.79 4.11
N MET A 76 -1.32 -5.15 3.55
CA MET A 76 -2.19 -4.22 4.24
C MET A 76 -3.63 -4.53 3.85
N ASP A 77 -4.44 -4.96 4.82
CA ASP A 77 -5.84 -5.35 4.57
C ASP A 77 -6.76 -4.14 4.34
N ALA A 78 -6.33 -2.96 4.79
CA ALA A 78 -7.05 -1.70 4.70
C ALA A 78 -6.06 -0.57 4.37
N LEU A 79 -5.50 -0.61 3.16
CA LEU A 79 -4.76 0.52 2.60
C LEU A 79 -5.72 1.72 2.55
N PRO A 80 -5.40 2.83 3.25
CA PRO A 80 -6.34 3.94 3.33
C PRO A 80 -6.70 4.50 1.95
N ALA A 81 -7.90 5.05 1.85
CA ALA A 81 -8.26 5.89 0.72
C ALA A 81 -7.23 7.01 0.53
N LYS A 82 -7.07 7.48 -0.70
CA LYS A 82 -6.20 8.60 -1.08
C LYS A 82 -4.71 8.34 -0.88
N VAL A 83 -4.31 7.08 -0.70
CA VAL A 83 -2.91 6.64 -0.61
C VAL A 83 -2.49 5.89 -1.87
N GLY A 84 -1.48 6.41 -2.56
CA GLY A 84 -0.78 5.75 -3.65
C GLY A 84 0.36 4.88 -3.14
N VAL A 85 0.84 3.94 -3.95
CA VAL A 85 1.96 3.07 -3.58
C VAL A 85 2.94 2.96 -4.74
N TYR A 86 4.17 3.40 -4.50
CA TYR A 86 5.27 3.28 -5.44
C TYR A 86 6.17 2.10 -5.04
N ILE A 87 6.30 1.13 -5.92
CA ILE A 87 7.01 -0.12 -5.67
C ILE A 87 8.22 -0.21 -6.61
N VAL A 88 9.39 -0.43 -6.03
CA VAL A 88 10.62 -0.74 -6.75
C VAL A 88 10.90 -2.23 -6.63
N ARG A 89 11.12 -2.87 -7.79
CA ARG A 89 11.46 -4.29 -7.97
C ARG A 89 10.64 -5.24 -7.09
N GLY A 90 9.51 -5.73 -7.57
CA GLY A 90 8.70 -6.68 -6.80
C GLY A 90 7.43 -7.13 -7.51
N LYS A 91 6.62 -7.93 -6.83
CA LYS A 91 5.28 -8.34 -7.24
C LYS A 91 4.26 -7.67 -6.34
N SER A 92 3.13 -7.27 -6.91
CA SER A 92 2.04 -6.68 -6.14
C SER A 92 0.68 -7.15 -6.63
N LYS A 93 -0.28 -7.25 -5.72
CA LYS A 93 -1.70 -7.47 -6.00
C LYS A 93 -2.54 -6.52 -5.16
N THR A 94 -3.63 -6.04 -5.74
CA THR A 94 -4.67 -5.29 -5.05
C THR A 94 -6.00 -6.04 -5.18
N GLY A 95 -6.91 -5.80 -4.24
CA GLY A 95 -8.26 -6.38 -4.24
C GLY A 95 -9.14 -5.75 -3.20
#